data_AF-A0A0L0LKY8-F1
#
_entry.id   AF-A0A0L0LKY8-F1
#
_cell.length_a   1.000
_cell.length_b   1.000
_cell.length_c   1.000
_cell.angle_alpha   90.00
_cell.angle_beta   90.00
_cell.angle_gamma   90.00
#
_symmetry.space_group_name_H-M   'P 1'
#
loop_
_entity.id
_entity.type
_entity.pdbx_description
1 polymer ?
#
loop_
_entity_poly.entity_id
_entity_poly.type
_entity_poly.pdbx_seq_one_letter_code
_entity_poly.pdbx_strand_id
1 'polypeptide(L)'
;MIGLSVSNCIADMVEGKKNPAIVVKIVSRTACRIPEDWDKVIQQYKGWPWHEFPEQAEALCREFIAAGKIEQPRLESIPRLPMYKPGKFWVRYERSIRLVRMDDPKYDWF
;
A
#
# COMPACT_ATOMS: atom_id res chain seq x y z
N MET A 1 -6.92 0.29 -11.81
CA MET A 1 -6.81 1.26 -10.70
C MET A 1 -5.55 0.95 -9.91
N ILE A 2 -4.87 1.96 -9.36
CA ILE A 2 -3.62 1.78 -8.60
C ILE A 2 -3.84 2.26 -7.17
N GLY A 3 -3.50 1.40 -6.21
CA GLY A 3 -3.50 1.71 -4.78
C GLY A 3 -2.16 2.29 -4.32
N LEU A 4 -2.17 3.11 -3.28
CA LEU A 4 -0.99 3.87 -2.81
C LEU A 4 -0.64 3.59 -1.33
N SER A 5 -1.34 2.64 -0.71
CA SER A 5 -1.17 2.26 0.68
C SER A 5 -1.76 0.88 0.91
N VAL A 6 -0.95 -0.13 1.24
CA VAL A 6 -1.43 -1.51 1.43
C VAL A 6 -2.53 -1.56 2.50
N SER A 7 -2.29 -1.04 3.70
CA SER A 7 -3.27 -1.03 4.79
C SER A 7 -4.63 -0.45 4.38
N ASN A 8 -4.65 0.81 3.94
CA ASN A 8 -5.88 1.51 3.57
C ASN A 8 -6.56 0.91 2.33
N CYS A 9 -5.79 0.49 1.31
CA CYS A 9 -6.36 -0.07 0.10
C CYS A 9 -7.01 -1.44 0.34
N ILE A 10 -6.37 -2.29 1.15
CA ILE A 10 -6.94 -3.59 1.54
C ILE A 10 -8.21 -3.36 2.38
N ALA A 11 -8.18 -2.43 3.34
CA ALA A 11 -9.36 -2.06 4.14
C ALA A 11 -10.55 -1.63 3.26
N ASP A 12 -10.32 -0.67 2.35
CA ASP A 12 -11.36 -0.21 1.41
C ASP A 12 -11.92 -1.34 0.54
N MET A 13 -11.11 -2.34 0.20
CA MET A 13 -11.56 -3.47 -0.60
C MET A 13 -12.42 -4.46 0.20
N VAL A 14 -12.02 -4.80 1.43
CA VAL A 14 -12.81 -5.70 2.28
C VAL A 14 -14.11 -5.06 2.77
N GLU A 15 -14.12 -3.74 2.96
CA GLU A 15 -15.32 -2.96 3.25
C GLU A 15 -16.24 -2.77 2.02
N GLY A 16 -15.85 -3.28 0.85
CA GLY A 16 -16.63 -3.17 -0.39
C GLY A 16 -16.61 -1.78 -1.05
N LYS A 17 -15.83 -0.83 -0.54
CA LYS A 17 -15.67 0.51 -1.15
C LYS A 17 -14.94 0.44 -2.48
N LYS A 18 -14.15 -0.60 -2.72
CA LYS A 18 -13.42 -0.86 -3.96
C LYS A 18 -13.48 -2.33 -4.35
N ASN A 19 -13.69 -2.59 -5.64
CA ASN A 19 -13.64 -3.94 -6.18
C ASN A 19 -12.16 -4.39 -6.37
N PRO A 20 -11.70 -5.48 -5.75
CA PRO A 20 -10.34 -5.99 -5.92
C PRO A 20 -9.95 -6.31 -7.37
N ALA A 21 -10.92 -6.75 -8.18
CA ALA A 21 -10.66 -7.18 -9.57
C ALA A 21 -10.20 -6.04 -10.48
N ILE A 22 -10.57 -4.78 -10.18
CA ILE A 22 -10.16 -3.62 -10.96
C ILE A 22 -8.84 -3.00 -10.48
N VAL A 23 -8.25 -3.55 -9.41
CA VAL A 23 -6.96 -3.10 -8.87
C VAL A 23 -5.84 -3.84 -9.61
N VAL A 24 -5.06 -3.04 -10.32
CA VAL A 24 -3.92 -3.52 -11.11
C VAL A 24 -2.75 -3.79 -10.19
N LYS A 25 -2.42 -2.83 -9.33
CA LYS A 25 -1.34 -2.92 -8.34
C LYS A 25 -1.55 -1.98 -7.17
N ILE A 26 -0.85 -2.22 -6.08
CA ILE A 26 -0.70 -1.34 -4.93
C ILE A 26 0.79 -0.98 -4.81
N VAL A 27 1.09 0.30 -4.80
CA VAL A 27 2.45 0.79 -4.55
C VAL A 27 2.57 1.12 -3.07
N SER A 28 3.39 0.35 -2.36
CA SER A 28 3.56 0.44 -0.92
C SER A 28 4.76 1.30 -0.52
N ARG A 29 4.59 2.06 0.56
CA ARG A 29 5.70 2.72 1.28
C ARG A 29 6.34 1.84 2.34
N THR A 30 5.67 0.74 2.72
CA THR A 30 6.23 -0.23 3.66
C THR A 30 7.28 -1.05 2.93
N ALA A 31 8.44 -1.24 3.57
CA ALA A 31 9.54 -2.02 3.03
C ALA A 31 9.55 -3.39 3.72
N CYS A 32 9.21 -4.45 2.97
CA CYS A 32 9.19 -5.83 3.43
C CYS A 32 10.19 -6.61 2.58
N ARG A 33 11.40 -6.83 3.09
CA ARG A 33 12.51 -7.45 2.34
C ARG A 33 12.38 -8.96 2.29
N ILE A 34 11.84 -9.54 3.34
CA ILE A 34 11.67 -10.99 3.51
C ILE A 34 10.20 -11.31 3.84
N PRO A 35 9.73 -12.54 3.61
CA PRO A 35 8.35 -12.93 3.91
C PRO A 35 7.92 -12.61 5.35
N GLU A 36 8.83 -12.75 6.33
CA GLU A 36 8.57 -12.51 7.75
C GLU A 36 8.30 -11.03 8.06
N ASP A 37 8.75 -10.10 7.21
CA ASP A 37 8.40 -8.69 7.34
C ASP A 37 6.92 -8.47 7.04
N TRP A 38 6.36 -9.21 6.08
CA TRP A 38 4.94 -9.16 5.77
C TRP A 38 4.10 -9.67 6.93
N ASP A 39 4.53 -10.74 7.61
CA ASP A 39 3.80 -11.25 8.77
C ASP A 39 3.70 -10.19 9.88
N LYS A 40 4.81 -9.51 10.20
CA LYS A 40 4.82 -8.41 11.19
C LYS A 40 3.88 -7.27 10.78
N VAL A 41 3.93 -6.86 9.51
CA VAL A 41 3.11 -5.77 8.99
C VAL A 41 1.63 -6.14 8.97
N ILE A 42 1.28 -7.36 8.56
CA ILE A 42 -0.07 -7.89 8.59
C ILE A 42 -0.60 -7.90 10.02
N GLN A 43 0.17 -8.39 10.99
CA GLN A 43 -0.25 -8.40 12.39
C GLN A 43 -0.52 -6.98 12.91
N GLN A 44 0.32 -6.00 12.56
CA GLN A 44 0.06 -4.61 12.89
C GLN A 44 -1.25 -4.10 12.25
N TYR A 45 -1.47 -4.40 10.98
CA TYR A 45 -2.67 -3.96 10.25
C TYR A 45 -3.96 -4.62 10.76
N LYS A 46 -3.91 -5.86 11.25
CA LYS A 46 -5.03 -6.52 11.95
C LYS A 46 -5.48 -5.72 13.18
N GLY A 47 -4.55 -5.09 13.90
CA GLY A 47 -4.87 -4.19 15.02
C GLY A 47 -5.48 -2.86 14.58
N TRP A 48 -4.99 -2.29 13.46
CA TRP A 48 -5.56 -1.13 12.77
C TRP A 48 -4.86 -0.93 11.42
N PRO A 49 -5.55 -0.73 10.28
CA PRO A 49 -6.98 -0.44 10.16
C PRO A 49 -7.90 -1.66 9.99
N TRP A 50 -7.39 -2.87 9.85
CA TRP A 50 -8.19 -4.05 9.51
C TRP A 50 -9.00 -4.66 10.66
N HIS A 51 -9.03 -4.01 11.82
CA HIS A 51 -9.66 -4.51 13.04
C HIS A 51 -11.12 -4.98 12.90
N GLU A 52 -11.90 -4.41 11.98
CA GLU A 52 -13.29 -4.85 11.71
C GLU A 52 -13.35 -6.14 10.88
N PHE A 53 -12.38 -6.36 9.99
CA PHE A 53 -12.34 -7.48 9.04
C PHE A 53 -10.95 -8.12 8.96
N PRO A 54 -10.34 -8.53 10.09
CA PRO A 54 -8.90 -8.82 10.15
C PRO A 54 -8.51 -10.05 9.32
N GLU A 55 -9.35 -11.08 9.33
CA GLU A 55 -9.10 -12.32 8.58
C GLU A 55 -9.34 -12.14 7.08
N GLN A 56 -10.40 -11.43 6.68
CA GLN A 56 -10.63 -11.15 5.25
C GLN A 56 -9.54 -10.25 4.68
N ALA A 57 -9.10 -9.26 5.45
CA ALA A 57 -8.05 -8.34 5.04
C ALA A 57 -6.68 -9.03 4.94
N GLU A 58 -6.35 -9.90 5.90
CA GLU A 58 -5.15 -10.73 5.81
C GLU A 58 -5.17 -11.63 4.57
N ALA A 59 -6.27 -12.36 4.35
CA ALA A 59 -6.41 -13.25 3.19
C ALA A 59 -6.22 -12.48 1.87
N LEU A 60 -6.92 -11.35 1.71
CA LEU A 60 -6.81 -10.50 0.53
C LEU A 60 -5.40 -9.93 0.36
N CYS A 61 -4.75 -9.51 1.46
CA CYS A 61 -3.38 -9.01 1.40
C CYS A 61 -2.42 -10.10 0.93
N ARG A 62 -2.51 -11.31 1.48
CA ARG A 62 -1.68 -12.45 1.07
C ARG A 62 -1.91 -12.84 -0.38
N GLU A 63 -3.15 -12.79 -0.86
CA GLU A 63 -3.46 -12.98 -2.29
C GLU A 63 -2.76 -11.94 -3.17
N PHE A 64 -2.79 -10.66 -2.78
CA PHE A 64 -2.12 -9.58 -3.52
C PHE A 64 -0.59 -9.72 -3.50
N ILE A 65 -0.01 -10.15 -2.38
CA ILE A 65 1.41 -10.47 -2.27
C ILE A 65 1.76 -11.62 -3.22
N ALA A 66 1.04 -12.73 -3.14
CA ALA A 66 1.27 -13.92 -3.96
C ALA A 66 1.09 -13.65 -5.47
N ALA A 67 0.16 -12.76 -5.83
CA ALA A 67 -0.07 -12.33 -7.20
C ALA A 67 0.95 -11.28 -7.71
N GLY A 68 1.93 -10.87 -6.90
CA GLY A 68 2.89 -9.83 -7.26
C GLY A 68 2.26 -8.46 -7.49
N LYS A 69 1.06 -8.21 -6.93
CA LYS A 69 0.31 -6.96 -7.11
C LYS A 69 0.75 -5.87 -6.14
N ILE A 70 1.73 -6.12 -5.27
CA ILE A 70 2.27 -5.11 -4.35
C ILE A 70 3.70 -4.75 -4.78
N GLU A 71 3.87 -3.53 -5.27
CA GLU A 71 5.18 -2.97 -5.57
C GLU A 71 5.73 -2.23 -4.34
N GLN A 72 7.01 -2.40 -4.04
CA GLN A 72 7.67 -1.78 -2.88
C GLN A 72 8.88 -0.96 -3.31
N PRO A 73 8.67 0.24 -3.86
CA PRO A 73 9.77 1.03 -4.40
C PRO A 73 10.91 1.37 -3.45
N ARG A 74 10.67 1.36 -2.14
CA ARG A 74 11.71 1.57 -1.13
C ARG A 74 12.79 0.47 -1.14
N LEU A 75 12.50 -0.68 -1.75
CA LEU A 75 13.44 -1.78 -1.89
C LEU A 75 14.29 -1.67 -3.17
N GLU A 76 13.85 -0.84 -4.12
CA GLU A 76 14.60 -0.60 -5.36
C GLU A 76 15.75 0.38 -5.09
N SER A 77 16.92 0.12 -5.69
CA SER A 77 18.15 0.91 -5.56
C SER A 77 18.11 2.25 -6.32
N ILE A 78 16.94 2.65 -6.82
CA ILE A 78 16.72 3.83 -7.66
C ILE A 78 16.07 4.93 -6.80
N PRO A 79 16.42 6.22 -6.96
CA PRO A 79 15.97 7.24 -6.03
C PRO A 79 14.45 7.35 -6.02
N ARG A 80 13.88 7.01 -4.86
CA ARG A 80 12.69 7.64 -4.27
C ARG A 80 11.52 7.76 -5.24
N LEU A 81 10.84 6.64 -5.48
CA LEU A 81 9.52 6.70 -6.09
C LEU A 81 8.55 7.55 -5.25
N PRO A 82 7.60 8.21 -5.94
CA PRO A 82 6.72 9.28 -5.45
C PRO A 82 6.11 9.00 -4.07
N MET A 83 6.31 9.92 -3.13
CA MET A 83 5.47 9.95 -1.92
C MET A 83 4.12 10.58 -2.28
N TYR A 84 3.04 9.90 -1.95
CA TYR A 84 1.68 10.34 -2.28
C TYR A 84 1.17 11.39 -1.30
N LYS A 85 0.29 12.30 -1.77
CA LYS A 85 -0.39 13.24 -0.88
C LYS A 85 -1.17 12.44 0.18
N PRO A 86 -0.92 12.69 1.48
CA PRO A 86 -1.69 12.06 2.56
C PRO A 86 -3.20 12.22 2.33
N GLY A 87 -3.96 11.14 2.54
CA GLY A 87 -5.43 11.12 2.42
C GLY A 87 -6.01 10.74 1.05
N LYS A 88 -5.18 10.49 0.01
CA LYS A 88 -5.65 9.89 -1.25
C LYS A 88 -4.85 8.63 -1.58
N PHE A 89 -5.50 7.47 -1.46
CA PHE A 89 -4.84 6.17 -1.64
C PHE A 89 -5.16 5.47 -2.96
N TRP A 90 -5.96 6.09 -3.84
CA TRP A 90 -6.37 5.52 -5.12
C TRP A 90 -6.16 6.49 -6.27
N VAL A 91 -5.57 6.01 -7.35
CA VAL A 91 -5.44 6.75 -8.62
C VAL A 91 -5.85 5.89 -9.80
N ARG A 92 -6.34 6.55 -10.85
CA ARG A 92 -6.82 5.85 -12.05
C ARG A 92 -5.67 5.44 -12.97
N TYR A 93 -4.62 6.27 -13.05
CA TYR A 93 -3.49 6.09 -13.96
C TYR A 93 -2.17 6.29 -13.23
N GLU A 94 -1.12 5.63 -13.68
CA GLU A 94 0.23 5.74 -13.12
C GLU A 94 0.78 7.16 -13.23
N ARG A 95 0.55 7.86 -14.35
CA ARG A 95 0.89 9.30 -14.49
C ARG A 95 0.23 10.22 -13.45
N SER A 96 -0.82 9.76 -12.78
CA SER A 96 -1.51 10.54 -11.73
C SER A 96 -0.84 10.39 -10.36
N ILE A 97 0.11 9.47 -10.24
CA ILE A 97 0.99 9.37 -9.11
C ILE A 97 1.88 10.63 -9.09
N ARG A 98 1.66 11.51 -8.11
CA ARG A 98 2.44 12.74 -7.98
C ARG A 98 3.72 12.47 -7.19
N LEU A 99 4.84 12.91 -7.75
CA LEU A 99 6.15 12.99 -7.10
C LEU A 99 6.11 14.07 -6.03
N VAL A 100 6.14 13.68 -4.76
CA VAL A 100 6.58 14.58 -3.70
C VAL A 100 8.08 14.40 -3.57
N ARG A 101 8.78 15.51 -3.74
CA ARG A 101 10.21 15.63 -3.50
C ARG A 101 10.48 15.42 -2.00
N MET A 102 11.38 14.50 -1.65
CA MET A 102 11.76 14.26 -0.24
C MET A 102 12.56 15.44 0.35
N ASP A 103 13.07 16.33 -0.49
CA ASP A 103 13.66 17.62 -0.14
C ASP A 103 12.63 18.74 0.08
N ASP A 104 11.33 18.45 -0.05
CA ASP A 104 10.27 19.39 0.33
C ASP A 104 10.20 19.48 1.86
N PRO A 105 10.56 20.65 2.47
CA PRO A 105 10.62 20.80 3.92
C PRO A 105 9.26 20.60 4.61
N LYS A 106 8.16 20.59 3.85
CA LYS A 106 6.81 20.31 4.35
C LYS A 106 6.60 18.85 4.75
N TYR A 107 7.48 17.95 4.30
CA TYR A 107 7.37 16.50 4.51
C TYR A 107 8.59 15.92 5.22
N ASP A 108 9.32 16.76 5.96
CA ASP A 108 10.39 16.34 6.85
C ASP A 108 9.78 15.61 8.06
N TRP A 109 9.60 14.29 7.89
CA TRP A 109 9.13 13.39 8.94
C TRP A 109 10.33 12.61 9.47
N PHE A 110 11.25 13.34 10.12
CA PHE A 110 12.25 12.82 11.06
C PHE A 110 12.46 13.83 12.19
#